data_AF-A0A7Y2HP60-F1
#
_entry.id   AF-A0A7Y2HP60-F1
#
_cell.length_a   1.000
_cell.length_b   1.000
_cell.length_c   1.000
_cell.angle_alpha   90.00
_cell.angle_beta   90.00
_cell.angle_gamma   90.00
#
_symmetry.space_group_name_H-M   'P 1'
#
loop_
_entity.id
_entity.type
_entity.pdbx_description
1 polymer ?
#
loop_
_entity_poly.entity_id
_entity_poly.type
_entity_poly.pdbx_seq_one_letter_code
_entity_poly.pdbx_strand_id
1 'polypeptide(L)'
;MRIRGTRRRRSADRGFVISDHADWEGLLGTVRESGAERVGVTHGYRATLVRYLREVDGLDAWSVPTPWEGARGEEMSGPEDDA
;
A
#
# COMPACT_ATOMS: atom_id res chain seq x y z
N MET A 1 11.89 -38.52 18.28
CA MET A 1 11.80 -37.09 17.89
C MET A 1 10.76 -36.94 16.79
N ARG A 2 9.55 -36.42 17.07
CA ARG A 2 8.49 -36.26 16.05
C ARG A 2 8.79 -35.00 15.23
N ILE A 3 9.14 -35.19 13.95
CA ILE A 3 9.39 -34.09 13.01
C ILE A 3 8.09 -33.31 12.81
N ARG A 4 8.00 -32.10 13.38
CA ARG A 4 6.88 -31.16 13.20
C ARG A 4 6.86 -30.49 11.81
N GLY A 5 7.77 -30.89 10.91
CA GLY A 5 8.04 -30.23 9.63
C GLY A 5 7.05 -30.53 8.51
N THR A 6 6.27 -31.60 8.58
CA THR A 6 5.39 -32.03 7.46
C THR A 6 4.21 -31.08 7.24
N ARG A 7 3.70 -30.42 8.29
CA ARG A 7 2.62 -29.44 8.20
C ARG A 7 3.07 -28.11 7.57
N ARG A 8 4.33 -27.70 7.82
CA ARG A 8 4.92 -26.46 7.27
C ARG A 8 5.31 -26.59 5.79
N ARG A 9 5.57 -27.81 5.32
CA ARG A 9 5.89 -28.08 3.91
C ARG A 9 4.69 -27.95 2.96
N ARG A 10 3.45 -28.11 3.45
CA ARG A 10 2.22 -27.96 2.63
C ARG A 10 1.82 -26.51 2.35
N SER A 11 2.46 -25.54 2.98
CA SER A 11 2.13 -24.11 2.83
C SER A 11 2.95 -23.44 1.72
N ALA A 12 4.00 -24.08 1.21
CA ALA A 12 4.87 -23.52 0.18
C ALA A 12 4.14 -23.32 -1.16
N ASP A 13 3.14 -24.17 -1.45
CA ASP A 13 2.39 -24.15 -2.71
C ASP A 13 1.31 -23.04 -2.77
N ARG A 14 1.03 -22.33 -1.66
CA ARG A 14 0.00 -21.28 -1.62
C ARG A 14 0.50 -19.88 -2.00
N GLY A 15 1.82 -19.69 -2.16
CA GLY A 15 2.40 -18.36 -2.36
C GLY A 15 2.24 -17.43 -1.13
N PHE A 16 2.69 -16.18 -1.28
CA PHE A 16 2.47 -15.11 -0.29
C PHE A 16 1.93 -13.87 -1.01
N VAL A 17 1.08 -13.10 -0.32
CA VAL A 17 0.55 -11.85 -0.84
C VAL A 17 1.68 -10.82 -0.89
N ILE A 18 1.85 -10.17 -2.04
CA ILE A 18 2.79 -9.06 -2.24
C ILE A 18 1.98 -7.80 -2.52
N SER A 19 2.33 -6.72 -1.85
CA SER A 19 1.77 -5.39 -2.14
C SER A 19 2.34 -4.86 -3.46
N ASP A 20 1.49 -4.26 -4.28
CA ASP A 20 1.87 -3.51 -5.49
C ASP A 20 2.23 -2.04 -5.19
N HIS A 21 2.13 -1.61 -3.93
CA HIS A 21 2.44 -0.25 -3.51
C HIS A 21 3.89 -0.08 -3.09
N ALA A 22 4.46 1.10 -3.41
CA ALA A 22 5.71 1.55 -2.85
C ALA A 22 5.61 1.70 -1.32
N ASP A 23 6.70 1.38 -0.63
CA ASP A 23 6.85 1.71 0.77
C ASP A 23 7.13 3.21 0.96
N TRP A 24 7.21 3.63 2.22
CA TRP A 24 7.38 5.03 2.57
C TRP A 24 8.72 5.61 2.09
N GLU A 25 9.82 4.87 2.27
CA GLU A 25 11.14 5.34 1.87
C GLU A 25 11.27 5.44 0.34
N GLY A 26 10.78 4.43 -0.39
CA GLY A 26 10.76 4.43 -1.85
C GLY A 26 9.87 5.53 -2.43
N LEU A 27 8.73 5.82 -1.80
CA LEU A 27 7.86 6.92 -2.19
C LEU A 27 8.54 8.29 -2.03
N LEU A 28 9.14 8.55 -0.86
CA LEU A 28 9.86 9.81 -0.62
C LEU A 28 11.11 9.95 -1.49
N GLY A 29 11.85 8.85 -1.68
CA GLY A 29 13.00 8.81 -2.59
C GLY A 29 12.59 9.22 -4.01
N THR A 30 11.51 8.61 -4.53
CA THR A 30 10.97 8.94 -5.86
C THR A 30 10.58 10.41 -5.98
N VAL A 31 9.90 10.97 -4.97
CA VAL A 31 9.53 12.40 -4.97
C VAL A 31 10.78 13.28 -5.06
N ARG A 32 11.81 13.01 -4.27
CA ARG A 32 13.07 13.78 -4.28
C ARG A 32 13.82 13.65 -5.60
N GLU A 33 13.96 12.42 -6.11
CA GLU A 33 14.63 12.13 -7.37
C GLU A 33 13.91 12.75 -8.58
N SER A 34 12.59 12.95 -8.49
CA SER A 34 11.83 13.62 -9.55
C SER A 34 12.18 15.10 -9.73
N GLY A 35 12.73 15.76 -8.70
CA GLY A 35 12.98 17.20 -8.71
C GLY A 35 11.73 18.07 -8.75
N ALA A 36 10.54 17.51 -8.48
CA ALA A 36 9.29 18.24 -8.52
C ALA A 36 9.17 19.27 -7.39
N GLU A 37 8.90 20.52 -7.74
CA GLU A 37 8.66 21.60 -6.77
C GLU A 37 7.22 21.56 -6.19
N ARG A 38 6.32 20.93 -6.94
CA ARG A 38 4.87 20.88 -6.65
C ARG A 38 4.37 19.44 -6.75
N VAL A 39 3.75 18.93 -5.69
CA VAL A 39 3.39 17.51 -5.58
C VAL A 39 1.90 17.31 -5.25
N GLY A 40 1.13 16.82 -6.22
CA GLY A 40 -0.26 16.41 -5.99
C GLY A 40 -0.33 14.97 -5.47
N VAL A 41 -0.88 14.77 -4.28
CA VAL A 41 -1.04 13.45 -3.64
C VAL A 41 -2.47 12.96 -3.79
N THR A 42 -2.63 11.75 -4.32
CA THR A 42 -3.92 11.06 -4.45
C THR A 42 -3.88 9.67 -3.79
N HIS A 43 -5.06 9.08 -3.54
CA HIS A 43 -5.25 7.76 -2.92
C HIS A 43 -4.62 7.63 -1.52
N GLY A 44 -5.01 6.58 -0.79
CA GLY A 44 -4.45 6.28 0.54
C GLY A 44 -4.52 7.44 1.55
N TYR A 45 -3.54 7.48 2.46
CA TYR A 45 -3.45 8.47 3.53
C TYR A 45 -2.83 9.81 3.08
N ARG A 46 -3.53 10.51 2.17
CA ARG A 46 -3.06 11.76 1.54
C ARG A 46 -2.57 12.80 2.55
N ALA A 47 -3.35 13.03 3.62
CA ALA A 47 -3.05 14.06 4.61
C ALA A 47 -1.67 13.86 5.27
N THR A 48 -1.29 12.62 5.57
CA THR A 48 0.00 12.29 6.19
C THR A 48 1.15 12.64 5.27
N LEU A 49 1.08 12.23 4.01
CA LEU A 49 2.16 12.50 3.04
C LEU A 49 2.25 13.98 2.70
N VAL A 50 1.12 14.64 2.44
CA VAL A 50 1.09 16.09 2.17
C VAL A 50 1.72 16.87 3.32
N ARG A 51 1.38 16.53 4.56
CA ARG A 51 1.97 17.17 5.74
C ARG A 51 3.48 16.96 5.78
N TYR A 52 3.95 15.73 5.59
CA TYR A 52 5.39 15.44 5.61
C TYR A 52 6.15 16.21 4.53
N LEU A 53 5.67 16.18 3.29
CA LEU A 53 6.32 16.86 2.16
C LEU A 53 6.40 18.38 2.38
N ARG A 54 5.39 18.97 3.04
CA ARG A 54 5.40 20.40 3.39
C ARG A 54 6.32 20.72 4.57
N GLU A 55 6.19 19.98 5.67
CA GLU A 55 6.86 20.30 6.94
C GLU A 55 8.33 19.88 6.96
N VAL A 56 8.67 18.78 6.30
CA VAL A 56 10.02 18.18 6.35
C VAL A 56 10.80 18.49 5.08
N ASP A 57 10.21 18.26 3.90
CA ASP A 57 10.90 18.46 2.63
C ASP A 57 10.71 19.88 2.06
N GLY A 58 9.80 20.69 2.62
CA GLY A 58 9.58 22.08 2.21
C GLY A 58 8.90 22.26 0.84
N LEU A 59 8.22 21.23 0.32
CA LEU A 59 7.59 21.23 -1.01
C LEU A 59 6.15 21.78 -0.98
N ASP A 60 5.69 22.33 -2.12
CA ASP A 60 4.28 22.68 -2.33
C ASP A 60 3.47 21.41 -2.65
N ALA A 61 3.03 20.70 -1.62
CA ALA A 61 2.22 19.49 -1.77
C ALA A 61 0.72 19.76 -1.52
N TRP A 62 -0.21 19.05 -2.18
CA TRP A 62 -1.64 19.14 -1.86
C TRP A 62 -2.39 17.83 -2.13
N SER A 63 -3.55 17.65 -1.51
CA SER A 63 -4.42 16.51 -1.78
C SER A 63 -5.20 16.73 -3.08
N VAL A 64 -5.13 15.77 -4.01
CA VAL A 64 -5.94 15.74 -5.22
C VAL A 64 -7.21 14.92 -4.92
N PRO A 65 -8.42 15.51 -5.03
CA PRO A 65 -9.67 14.76 -4.89
C PRO A 65 -9.81 13.76 -6.04
N THR A 66 -10.15 12.50 -5.74
CA THR A 66 -10.47 11.53 -6.79
C THR A 66 -11.79 10.80 -6.53
N PRO A 67 -12.58 10.50 -7.58
CA PRO A 67 -13.86 9.81 -7.42
C PRO A 67 -13.72 8.29 -7.16
N TRP A 68 -12.49 7.76 -7.09
CA TRP A 68 -12.22 6.32 -7.12
C TRP A 68 -11.85 5.71 -5.76
N GLU A 69 -12.05 6.44 -4.66
CA GLU A 69 -11.60 6.04 -3.32
C GLU A 69 -12.41 4.90 -2.67
N GLY A 70 -13.54 4.48 -3.26
CA GLY A 70 -14.47 3.49 -2.69
C GLY A 70 -14.53 2.11 -3.35
N ALA A 71 -13.75 1.84 -4.41
CA ALA A 71 -13.88 0.59 -5.18
C ALA A 71 -13.17 -0.64 -4.57
N ARG A 72 -12.36 -0.46 -3.52
CA ARG A 72 -11.71 -1.56 -2.78
C ARG A 72 -12.38 -1.69 -1.42
N GLY A 73 -13.46 -2.48 -1.35
CA GLY A 73 -14.21 -2.70 -0.11
C GLY A 73 -15.39 -3.66 -0.21
N GLU A 74 -15.84 -4.02 -1.42
CA GLU A 74 -16.69 -5.20 -1.57
C GLU A 74 -15.79 -6.44 -1.45
N GLU A 75 -15.63 -6.90 -0.21
CA GLU A 75 -15.21 -8.26 0.05
C GLU A 75 -16.16 -9.17 -0.73
N MET A 76 -15.64 -9.86 -1.75
CA MET A 76 -16.29 -11.06 -2.26
C MET A 76 -16.39 -12.02 -1.07
N SER A 77 -17.54 -12.04 -0.40
CA SER A 77 -17.93 -13.17 0.44
C SER A 77 -17.97 -14.37 -0.50
N GLY A 78 -16.90 -15.16 -0.51
CA GLY A 78 -16.92 -16.47 -1.13
C GLY A 78 -18.10 -17.26 -0.55
N PRO A 79 -18.76 -18.12 -1.34
CA PRO A 79 -19.86 -18.91 -0.83
C PRO A 79 -19.39 -19.69 0.40
N GLU A 80 -20.13 -19.56 1.50
CA GLU A 80 -20.00 -20.45 2.65
C GLU A 80 -20.38 -21.85 2.17
N ASP A 81 -19.39 -22.71 1.95
CA ASP A 81 -19.61 -24.13 1.70
C ASP A 81 -20.07 -24.79 3.00
N ASP A 82 -21.38 -24.73 3.25
CA ASP A 82 -22.08 -25.59 4.19
C ASP A 82 -22.36 -26.94 3.50
N ALA A 83 -21.46 -27.92 3.68
CA ALA A 83 -21.72 -29.35 3.46
C ALA A 83 -20.80 -30.25 4.29
#